data_AF-A0A6H9WQM8-F1
#
_entry.id   AF-A0A6H9WQM8-F1
#
_cell.length_a   1.000
_cell.length_b   1.000
_cell.length_c   1.000
_cell.angle_alpha   90.00
_cell.angle_beta   90.00
_cell.angle_gamma   90.00
#
_symmetry.space_group_name_H-M   'P 1'
#
loop_
_entity.id
_entity.type
_entity.pdbx_description
1 polymer ?
#
loop_
_entity_poly.entity_id
_entity_poly.type
_entity_poly.pdbx_seq_one_letter_code
_entity_poly.pdbx_strand_id
1 'polypeptide(L)'
;MSTVAAICAAVALLAGCSAAPLADAPAATPAELVEQVAAAGGDADPVGLAEAAADVLDGIAIAPRTEWDGRFDRVGSFGDGWGDPDGNGCDARNDALQQALAHAELLADGCRVASGVLDDPYTGETIAFERGPRTSEHVQIDHVVALYNAWRTGAQDLAYEERVAFANDPLNLQPTAGWANDDKQASDASQWLPPDEDYHCTYVSRQIAVKATYGLWVTQSEHDAMHGVLAACREAVP
;
A
#
# COMPACT_ATOMS: atom_id res chain seq x y z
N MET A 1 11.37 -32.30 82.60
CA MET A 1 10.41 -32.41 81.49
C MET A 1 10.84 -31.40 80.44
N SER A 2 11.30 -31.91 79.30
CA SER A 2 11.98 -31.16 78.23
C SER A 2 11.10 -30.10 77.57
N THR A 3 11.70 -28.97 77.21
CA THR A 3 11.14 -28.06 76.21
C THR A 3 12.28 -27.65 75.28
N VAL A 4 12.25 -28.19 74.06
CA VAL A 4 13.17 -27.86 72.96
C VAL A 4 12.56 -26.70 72.20
N ALA A 5 13.25 -25.56 72.14
CA ALA A 5 12.86 -24.42 71.30
C ALA A 5 13.46 -24.62 69.90
N ALA A 6 12.60 -24.75 68.88
CA ALA A 6 12.98 -24.81 67.49
C ALA A 6 13.21 -23.39 66.96
N ILE A 7 14.41 -23.10 66.46
CA ILE A 7 14.74 -21.87 65.73
C ILE A 7 14.49 -22.14 64.24
N CYS A 8 13.45 -21.52 63.67
CA CYS A 8 13.24 -21.49 62.22
C CYS A 8 14.09 -20.36 61.61
N ALA A 9 15.15 -20.71 60.88
CA ALA A 9 15.87 -19.78 60.03
C ALA A 9 15.14 -19.65 58.69
N ALA A 10 14.56 -18.48 58.40
CA ALA A 10 14.01 -18.17 57.09
C ALA A 10 15.14 -17.73 56.15
N VAL A 11 15.47 -18.56 55.17
CA VAL A 11 16.40 -18.22 54.08
C VAL A 11 15.59 -17.51 52.99
N ALA A 12 15.76 -16.19 52.87
CA ALA A 12 15.20 -15.43 51.76
C ALA A 12 16.06 -15.65 50.51
N LEU A 13 15.59 -16.48 49.59
CA LEU A 13 16.16 -16.62 48.25
C LEU A 13 15.70 -15.43 47.39
N LEU A 14 16.55 -14.43 47.24
CA LEU A 14 16.41 -13.40 46.21
C LEU A 14 16.70 -14.04 44.85
N ALA A 15 15.68 -14.60 44.21
CA ALA A 15 15.75 -14.97 42.80
C ALA A 15 15.78 -13.66 41.98
N GLY A 16 16.96 -13.29 41.49
CA GLY A 16 17.11 -12.21 40.53
C GLY A 16 16.39 -12.58 39.25
N CYS A 17 15.32 -11.84 38.92
CA CYS A 17 14.75 -11.86 37.58
C CYS A 17 15.77 -11.22 36.63
N SER A 18 16.62 -12.04 36.00
CA SER A 18 17.33 -11.62 34.80
C SER A 18 16.28 -11.45 33.69
N ALA A 19 15.88 -10.22 33.41
CA ALA A 19 15.21 -9.90 32.16
C ALA A 19 16.16 -10.32 31.03
N ALA A 20 15.75 -11.33 30.26
CA ALA A 20 16.41 -11.64 29.00
C ALA A 20 16.35 -10.38 28.12
N PRO A 21 17.43 -10.01 27.41
CA PRO A 21 17.34 -8.95 26.43
C PRO A 21 16.25 -9.33 25.42
N LEU A 22 15.28 -8.44 25.20
CA LEU A 22 14.36 -8.55 24.08
C LEU A 22 15.25 -8.61 22.82
N ALA A 23 15.23 -9.75 22.13
CA ALA A 23 15.84 -9.81 20.81
C ALA A 23 15.08 -8.82 19.92
N ASP A 24 15.80 -8.00 19.14
CA ASP A 24 15.18 -7.20 18.10
C ASP A 24 14.32 -8.13 17.23
N ALA A 25 13.09 -7.72 16.97
CA ALA A 25 12.23 -8.42 16.04
C ALA A 25 12.92 -8.48 14.66
N PRO A 26 12.77 -9.57 13.90
CA PRO A 26 13.31 -9.63 12.55
C PRO A 26 12.64 -8.57 11.67
N ALA A 27 13.41 -7.98 10.75
CA ALA A 27 12.92 -7.01 9.79
C ALA A 27 11.80 -7.59 8.92
N ALA A 28 10.77 -6.79 8.64
CA ALA A 28 9.61 -7.23 7.87
C ALA A 28 9.97 -7.58 6.42
N THR A 29 9.31 -8.59 5.88
CA THR A 29 9.42 -9.00 4.47
C THR A 29 8.40 -8.26 3.59
N PRO A 30 8.65 -8.16 2.26
CA PRO A 30 7.65 -7.63 1.33
C PRO A 30 6.29 -8.33 1.41
N ALA A 31 6.27 -9.65 1.59
CA ALA A 31 5.03 -10.41 1.69
C ALA A 31 4.22 -10.04 2.95
N GLU A 32 4.87 -9.89 4.10
CA GLU A 32 4.23 -9.44 5.34
C GLU A 32 3.69 -8.01 5.20
N LEU A 33 4.43 -7.12 4.52
CA LEU A 33 3.95 -5.77 4.25
C LEU A 33 2.70 -5.76 3.36
N VAL A 34 2.66 -6.60 2.32
CA VAL A 34 1.47 -6.73 1.46
C VAL A 34 0.24 -7.18 2.27
N GLU A 35 0.40 -8.15 3.16
CA GLU A 35 -0.68 -8.59 4.05
C GLU A 35 -1.17 -7.47 4.98
N GLN A 36 -0.25 -6.68 5.54
CA GLN A 36 -0.60 -5.54 6.40
C GLN A 36 -1.31 -4.43 5.63
N VAL A 37 -0.85 -4.08 4.43
CA VAL A 37 -1.51 -3.08 3.57
C VAL A 37 -2.92 -3.56 3.18
N ALA A 38 -3.10 -4.83 2.86
CA ALA A 38 -4.41 -5.39 2.55
C ALA A 38 -5.37 -5.37 3.75
N ALA A 39 -4.84 -5.47 4.97
CA ALA A 39 -5.60 -5.39 6.21
C ALA A 39 -5.89 -3.95 6.66
N ALA A 40 -5.28 -2.92 6.06
CA ALA A 40 -5.31 -1.54 6.52
C ALA A 40 -6.65 -0.80 6.37
N GLY A 41 -7.77 -1.51 6.23
CA GLY A 41 -9.11 -0.94 6.32
C GLY A 41 -9.48 -0.63 7.77
N GLY A 42 -9.51 0.66 8.14
CA GLY A 42 -10.16 1.23 9.34
C GLY A 42 -9.52 0.95 10.71
N ASP A 43 -8.84 -0.18 10.90
CA ASP A 43 -8.32 -0.64 12.20
C ASP A 43 -6.81 -1.00 12.19
N ALA A 44 -6.08 -0.64 11.13
CA ALA A 44 -4.64 -0.92 11.08
C ALA A 44 -3.86 -0.16 12.16
N ASP A 45 -2.87 -0.80 12.77
CA ASP A 45 -1.85 -0.14 13.57
C ASP A 45 -0.94 0.67 12.62
N PRO A 46 -1.08 2.01 12.58
CA PRO A 46 -0.32 2.83 11.64
C PRO A 46 1.19 2.82 11.96
N VAL A 47 1.56 2.54 13.22
CA VAL A 47 2.97 2.46 13.64
C VAL A 47 3.58 1.17 13.14
N GLY A 48 2.94 0.03 13.40
CA GLY A 48 3.40 -1.27 12.92
C GLY A 48 3.51 -1.33 11.40
N LEU A 49 2.52 -0.78 10.69
CA LEU A 49 2.58 -0.66 9.22
C LEU A 49 3.77 0.19 8.76
N ALA A 50 4.01 1.33 9.42
CA ALA A 50 5.09 2.22 9.06
C ALA A 50 6.50 1.68 9.40
N GLU A 51 6.61 0.85 10.45
CA GLU A 51 7.82 0.11 10.77
C GLU A 51 8.11 -0.95 9.71
N ALA A 52 7.11 -1.79 9.39
CA ALA A 52 7.26 -2.82 8.35
C ALA A 52 7.58 -2.22 6.98
N ALA A 53 6.96 -1.10 6.62
CA ALA A 53 7.25 -0.40 5.37
C ALA A 53 8.68 0.17 5.34
N ALA A 54 9.19 0.66 6.47
CA ALA A 54 10.56 1.18 6.53
C ALA A 54 11.59 0.06 6.34
N ASP A 55 11.39 -1.10 6.97
CA ASP A 55 12.25 -2.27 6.80
C ASP A 55 12.31 -2.73 5.33
N VAL A 56 11.16 -2.73 4.65
CA VAL A 56 11.09 -3.11 3.23
C VAL A 56 11.72 -2.04 2.34
N LEU A 57 11.52 -0.74 2.64
CA LEU A 57 12.10 0.37 1.89
C LEU A 57 13.64 0.31 1.90
N ASP A 58 14.25 -0.02 3.04
CA ASP A 58 15.71 -0.17 3.17
C ASP A 58 16.29 -1.26 2.24
N GLY A 59 15.44 -2.21 1.81
CA GLY A 59 15.79 -3.25 0.84
C GLY A 59 15.57 -2.87 -0.63
N ILE A 60 14.87 -1.77 -0.92
CA ILE A 60 14.60 -1.34 -2.30
C ILE A 60 15.84 -0.63 -2.87
N ALA A 61 16.21 -0.99 -4.09
CA ALA A 61 17.31 -0.33 -4.78
C ALA A 61 17.05 1.17 -4.96
N ILE A 62 18.10 1.99 -4.86
CA ILE A 62 18.06 3.42 -5.17
C ILE A 62 18.80 3.66 -6.48
N ALA A 63 18.12 4.21 -7.48
CA ALA A 63 18.71 4.55 -8.77
C ALA A 63 18.02 5.78 -9.40
N PRO A 64 18.70 6.53 -10.28
CA PRO A 64 18.06 7.62 -11.01
C PRO A 64 16.92 7.08 -11.90
N ARG A 65 15.93 7.93 -12.18
CA ARG A 65 14.92 7.61 -13.20
C ARG A 65 15.62 7.42 -14.54
N THR A 66 15.22 6.41 -15.32
CA THR A 66 15.64 6.36 -16.72
C THR A 66 15.04 7.54 -17.48
N GLU A 67 15.89 8.19 -18.29
CA GLU A 67 15.46 9.18 -19.27
C GLU A 67 14.98 8.44 -20.52
N TRP A 68 13.81 8.83 -21.06
CA TRP A 68 13.26 8.26 -22.28
C TRP A 68 13.24 9.30 -23.41
N ASP A 69 13.84 8.92 -24.55
CA ASP A 69 13.86 9.56 -25.87
C ASP A 69 12.58 9.55 -26.75
N GLY A 70 11.38 9.10 -26.31
CA GLY A 70 10.18 9.01 -27.17
C GLY A 70 8.88 8.59 -26.45
N ARG A 71 7.71 8.83 -27.06
CA ARG A 71 6.37 8.71 -26.42
C ARG A 71 6.17 7.38 -25.70
N PHE A 72 5.89 7.44 -24.40
CA PHE A 72 5.45 6.30 -23.58
C PHE A 72 4.25 5.60 -24.23
N ASP A 73 4.47 4.41 -24.80
CA ASP A 73 3.40 3.56 -25.31
C ASP A 73 2.79 2.78 -24.15
N ARG A 74 1.80 3.39 -23.48
CA ARG A 74 1.10 2.77 -22.35
C ARG A 74 0.54 1.40 -22.73
N VAL A 75 -0.14 1.30 -23.87
CA VAL A 75 -0.84 0.08 -24.29
C VAL A 75 0.17 -1.01 -24.66
N GLY A 76 1.17 -0.68 -25.48
CA GLY A 76 2.22 -1.63 -25.84
C GLY A 76 3.12 -2.05 -24.67
N SER A 77 3.17 -1.27 -23.59
CA SER A 77 3.98 -1.57 -22.41
C SER A 77 3.22 -2.36 -21.34
N PHE A 78 1.96 -2.03 -21.09
CA PHE A 78 1.20 -2.53 -19.92
C PHE A 78 -0.11 -3.24 -20.28
N GLY A 79 -0.43 -3.38 -21.56
CA GLY A 79 -1.66 -3.99 -22.04
C GLY A 79 -2.76 -2.98 -22.40
N ASP A 80 -3.74 -3.47 -23.16
CA ASP A 80 -4.87 -2.68 -23.62
C ASP A 80 -6.05 -2.85 -22.65
N GLY A 81 -6.21 -1.87 -21.75
CA GLY A 81 -7.30 -1.83 -20.79
C GLY A 81 -7.07 -2.69 -19.54
N TRP A 82 -8.18 -3.16 -18.96
CA TRP A 82 -8.20 -3.93 -17.71
C TRP A 82 -8.33 -5.42 -18.02
N GLY A 83 -7.39 -6.21 -17.52
CA GLY A 83 -7.41 -7.67 -17.57
C GLY A 83 -8.18 -8.27 -16.39
N ASP A 84 -8.30 -9.59 -16.39
CA ASP A 84 -8.89 -10.40 -15.32
C ASP A 84 -7.77 -11.27 -14.71
N PRO A 85 -7.03 -10.76 -13.72
CA PRO A 85 -5.82 -11.43 -13.21
C PRO A 85 -6.14 -12.66 -12.34
N ASP A 86 -7.34 -12.74 -11.74
CA ASP A 86 -7.74 -13.85 -10.87
C ASP A 86 -8.63 -14.90 -11.59
N GLY A 87 -9.06 -14.60 -12.81
CA GLY A 87 -9.86 -15.48 -13.66
C GLY A 87 -11.30 -15.63 -13.17
N ASN A 88 -11.80 -14.67 -12.39
CA ASN A 88 -13.15 -14.71 -11.82
C ASN A 88 -14.24 -14.30 -12.84
N GLY A 89 -13.85 -13.78 -14.01
CA GLY A 89 -14.73 -13.31 -15.08
C GLY A 89 -14.98 -11.80 -15.08
N CYS A 90 -14.46 -11.07 -14.09
CA CYS A 90 -14.53 -9.63 -13.93
C CYS A 90 -13.16 -9.01 -14.26
N ASP A 91 -13.16 -7.80 -14.84
CA ASP A 91 -11.90 -7.09 -15.03
C ASP A 91 -11.45 -6.41 -13.72
N ALA A 92 -10.14 -6.18 -13.60
CA ALA A 92 -9.52 -5.61 -12.41
C ALA A 92 -10.09 -4.25 -12.02
N ARG A 93 -10.64 -3.47 -12.98
CA ARG A 93 -11.35 -2.23 -12.67
C ARG A 93 -12.61 -2.52 -11.88
N ASN A 94 -13.43 -3.46 -12.33
CA ASN A 94 -14.67 -3.78 -11.64
C ASN A 94 -14.41 -4.50 -10.33
N ASP A 95 -13.36 -5.31 -10.20
CA ASP A 95 -12.95 -5.86 -8.91
C ASP A 95 -12.57 -4.76 -7.93
N ALA A 96 -11.74 -3.80 -8.36
CA ALA A 96 -11.37 -2.65 -7.52
C ALA A 96 -12.59 -1.83 -7.08
N LEU A 97 -13.54 -1.58 -7.99
CA LEU A 97 -14.79 -0.87 -7.66
C LEU A 97 -15.67 -1.68 -6.68
N GLN A 98 -15.82 -2.99 -6.89
CA GLN A 98 -16.61 -3.86 -6.02
C GLN A 98 -16.04 -3.91 -4.60
N GLN A 99 -14.71 -3.93 -4.48
CA GLN A 99 -14.04 -3.94 -3.19
C GLN A 99 -14.16 -2.60 -2.45
N ALA A 100 -14.05 -1.47 -3.16
CA ALA A 100 -13.97 -0.16 -2.52
C ALA A 100 -15.33 0.51 -2.28
N LEU A 101 -16.34 0.21 -3.08
CA LEU A 101 -17.63 0.92 -3.01
C LEU A 101 -18.54 0.34 -1.93
N ALA A 102 -18.97 1.19 -1.00
CA ALA A 102 -20.08 0.89 -0.13
C ALA A 102 -21.38 0.77 -0.94
N HIS A 103 -22.24 -0.18 -0.56
CA HIS A 103 -23.53 -0.43 -1.22
C HIS A 103 -23.43 -0.63 -2.75
N ALA A 104 -22.37 -1.30 -3.21
CA ALA A 104 -22.20 -1.59 -4.63
C ALA A 104 -23.35 -2.44 -5.19
N GLU A 105 -23.99 -1.95 -6.26
CA GLU A 105 -24.96 -2.72 -7.06
C GLU A 105 -24.30 -3.17 -8.36
N LEU A 106 -24.53 -4.43 -8.77
CA LEU A 106 -23.95 -5.00 -9.98
C LEU A 106 -24.96 -5.03 -11.13
N LEU A 107 -24.45 -4.96 -12.36
CA LEU A 107 -25.23 -5.29 -13.55
C LEU A 107 -25.55 -6.79 -13.60
N ALA A 108 -26.45 -7.18 -14.50
CA ALA A 108 -26.94 -8.56 -14.64
C ALA A 108 -25.85 -9.58 -15.00
N ASP A 109 -24.66 -9.16 -15.43
CA ASP A 109 -23.53 -10.04 -15.69
C ASP A 109 -22.76 -10.44 -14.42
N GLY A 110 -23.08 -9.84 -13.27
CA GLY A 110 -22.45 -10.17 -12.00
C GLY A 110 -21.05 -9.62 -11.81
N CYS A 111 -20.56 -8.75 -12.72
CA CYS A 111 -19.22 -8.16 -12.63
C CYS A 111 -19.27 -6.63 -12.66
N ARG A 112 -19.95 -6.06 -13.66
CA ARG A 112 -19.87 -4.62 -13.86
C ARG A 112 -20.63 -3.89 -12.76
N VAL A 113 -19.94 -3.03 -12.01
CA VAL A 113 -20.59 -2.20 -10.99
C VAL A 113 -21.50 -1.17 -11.67
N ALA A 114 -22.78 -1.16 -11.29
CA ALA A 114 -23.80 -0.23 -11.76
C ALA A 114 -23.81 1.06 -10.94
N SER A 115 -23.70 0.95 -9.61
CA SER A 115 -23.74 2.08 -8.68
C SER A 115 -23.03 1.73 -7.37
N GLY A 116 -22.76 2.72 -6.53
CA GLY A 116 -22.21 2.57 -5.19
C GLY A 116 -21.79 3.92 -4.61
N VAL A 117 -21.17 3.91 -3.43
CA VAL A 117 -20.62 5.10 -2.78
C VAL A 117 -19.15 4.85 -2.47
N LEU A 118 -18.28 5.73 -2.97
CA LEU A 118 -16.86 5.73 -2.65
C LEU A 118 -16.62 6.66 -1.47
N ASP A 119 -16.10 6.15 -0.37
CA ASP A 119 -15.41 6.97 0.62
C ASP A 119 -13.94 7.03 0.20
N ASP A 120 -13.56 8.11 -0.48
CA ASP A 120 -12.28 8.21 -1.20
C ASP A 120 -11.12 8.49 -0.24
N PRO A 121 -10.21 7.52 -0.03
CA PRO A 121 -9.11 7.70 0.91
C PRO A 121 -8.08 8.73 0.46
N TYR A 122 -8.03 9.11 -0.82
CA TYR A 122 -7.07 10.12 -1.24
C TYR A 122 -7.50 11.53 -0.86
N THR A 123 -8.80 11.80 -0.84
CA THR A 123 -9.34 13.16 -0.76
C THR A 123 -10.20 13.39 0.48
N GLY A 124 -10.61 12.33 1.17
CA GLY A 124 -11.61 12.37 2.23
C GLY A 124 -13.04 12.64 1.73
N GLU A 125 -13.26 12.67 0.40
CA GLU A 125 -14.56 12.92 -0.19
C GLU A 125 -15.43 11.65 -0.21
N THR A 126 -16.73 11.79 0.07
CA THR A 126 -17.72 10.75 -0.23
C THR A 126 -18.35 11.03 -1.61
N ILE A 127 -18.17 10.11 -2.55
CA ILE A 127 -18.55 10.26 -3.96
C ILE A 127 -19.58 9.20 -4.34
N ALA A 128 -20.77 9.63 -4.77
CA ALA A 128 -21.75 8.72 -5.35
C ALA A 128 -21.33 8.30 -6.77
N PHE A 129 -21.17 7.00 -6.98
CA PHE A 129 -20.88 6.41 -8.28
C PHE A 129 -22.16 5.86 -8.92
N GLU A 130 -22.41 6.26 -10.16
CA GLU A 130 -23.44 5.69 -11.04
C GLU A 130 -22.82 5.52 -12.43
N ARG A 131 -22.72 4.27 -12.90
CA ARG A 131 -22.13 3.97 -14.21
C ARG A 131 -22.83 4.76 -15.30
N GLY A 132 -22.06 5.56 -16.02
CA GLY A 132 -22.55 6.42 -17.08
C GLY A 132 -21.72 7.71 -17.19
N PRO A 133 -21.94 8.48 -18.25
CA PRO A 133 -21.11 9.64 -18.61
C PRO A 133 -21.15 10.77 -17.56
N ARG A 134 -22.09 10.73 -16.61
CA ARG A 134 -22.25 11.78 -15.60
C ARG A 134 -21.30 11.64 -14.42
N THR A 135 -20.97 10.41 -14.00
CA THR A 135 -20.19 10.19 -12.77
C THR A 135 -19.04 9.20 -12.93
N SER A 136 -18.99 8.43 -14.03
CA SER A 136 -17.89 7.49 -14.24
C SER A 136 -16.52 8.16 -14.41
N GLU A 137 -16.48 9.42 -14.83
CA GLU A 137 -15.24 10.21 -14.86
C GLU A 137 -14.87 10.78 -13.49
N HIS A 138 -15.82 10.90 -12.56
CA HIS A 138 -15.58 11.35 -11.19
C HIS A 138 -14.93 10.28 -10.33
N VAL A 139 -15.08 8.99 -10.67
CA VAL A 139 -14.38 7.89 -10.03
C VAL A 139 -13.47 7.19 -11.04
N GLN A 140 -12.18 7.44 -10.92
CA GLN A 140 -11.14 6.79 -11.71
C GLN A 140 -10.47 5.67 -10.90
N ILE A 141 -9.74 4.79 -11.60
CA ILE A 141 -8.85 3.83 -10.94
C ILE A 141 -7.44 4.37 -11.11
N ASP A 142 -6.84 4.83 -10.02
CA ASP A 142 -5.43 5.21 -9.98
C ASP A 142 -4.56 3.95 -9.91
N HIS A 143 -3.41 4.04 -10.58
CA HIS A 143 -2.28 3.15 -10.35
C HIS A 143 -1.42 3.75 -9.24
N VAL A 144 -1.49 3.21 -8.02
CA VAL A 144 -0.84 3.75 -6.80
C VAL A 144 0.62 4.09 -7.08
N VAL A 145 1.35 3.14 -7.69
CA VAL A 145 2.58 3.41 -8.44
C VAL A 145 2.20 3.60 -9.91
N ALA A 146 2.27 4.83 -10.40
CA ALA A 146 1.83 5.17 -11.76
C ALA A 146 2.60 4.39 -12.82
N LEU A 147 1.92 3.92 -13.89
CA LEU A 147 2.57 3.10 -14.93
C LEU A 147 3.80 3.78 -15.56
N TYR A 148 3.73 5.10 -15.77
CA TYR A 148 4.87 5.83 -16.33
C TYR A 148 6.00 6.04 -15.32
N ASN A 149 5.68 6.16 -14.02
CA ASN A 149 6.70 6.14 -12.97
C ASN A 149 7.39 4.77 -12.94
N ALA A 150 6.60 3.70 -12.85
CA ALA A 150 7.07 2.32 -12.82
C ALA A 150 7.98 2.01 -14.00
N TRP A 151 7.61 2.43 -15.21
CA TRP A 151 8.46 2.29 -16.39
C TRP A 151 9.85 2.88 -16.13
N ARG A 152 9.90 4.13 -15.68
CA ARG A 152 11.15 4.87 -15.43
C ARG A 152 11.93 4.39 -14.21
N THR A 153 11.34 3.50 -13.42
CA THR A 153 11.94 2.94 -12.21
C THR A 153 11.99 1.41 -12.21
N GLY A 154 12.06 0.79 -13.40
CA GLY A 154 12.42 -0.62 -13.55
C GLY A 154 11.44 -1.51 -14.28
N ALA A 155 10.19 -1.07 -14.49
CA ALA A 155 9.21 -1.90 -15.19
C ALA A 155 9.58 -2.15 -16.66
N GLN A 156 10.42 -1.30 -17.25
CA GLN A 156 10.98 -1.51 -18.59
C GLN A 156 11.80 -2.81 -18.72
N ASP A 157 12.39 -3.28 -17.61
CA ASP A 157 13.23 -4.48 -17.55
C ASP A 157 12.40 -5.75 -17.24
N LEU A 158 11.14 -5.58 -16.82
CA LEU A 158 10.20 -6.68 -16.60
C LEU A 158 9.75 -7.30 -17.93
N ALA A 159 9.40 -8.59 -17.89
CA ALA A 159 8.69 -9.22 -19.00
C ALA A 159 7.35 -8.51 -19.25
N TYR A 160 6.86 -8.59 -20.48
CA TYR A 160 5.60 -7.94 -20.84
C TYR A 160 4.43 -8.43 -19.97
N GLU A 161 4.37 -9.73 -19.70
CA GLU A 161 3.35 -10.35 -18.87
C GLU A 161 3.40 -9.85 -17.42
N GLU A 162 4.60 -9.61 -16.88
CA GLU A 162 4.78 -9.04 -15.54
C GLU A 162 4.33 -7.57 -15.49
N ARG A 163 4.55 -6.80 -16.56
CA ARG A 163 3.99 -5.43 -16.68
C ARG A 163 2.47 -5.45 -16.75
N VAL A 164 1.88 -6.38 -17.50
CA VAL A 164 0.42 -6.54 -17.55
C VAL A 164 -0.13 -6.92 -16.17
N ALA A 165 0.56 -7.81 -15.44
CA ALA A 165 0.20 -8.14 -14.05
C ALA A 165 0.28 -6.90 -13.14
N PHE A 166 1.38 -6.13 -13.20
CA PHE A 166 1.54 -4.86 -12.46
C PHE A 166 0.40 -3.87 -12.71
N ALA A 167 -0.07 -3.77 -13.96
CA ALA A 167 -1.15 -2.86 -14.32
C ALA A 167 -2.53 -3.31 -13.85
N ASN A 168 -2.70 -4.59 -13.47
CA ASN A 168 -3.97 -5.16 -13.03
C ASN A 168 -3.96 -5.64 -11.58
N ASP A 169 -2.85 -5.45 -10.86
CA ASP A 169 -2.68 -5.89 -9.49
C ASP A 169 -3.57 -5.09 -8.51
N PRO A 170 -4.47 -5.73 -7.75
CA PRO A 170 -5.26 -5.05 -6.72
C PRO A 170 -4.44 -4.24 -5.73
N LEU A 171 -3.20 -4.65 -5.41
CA LEU A 171 -2.28 -3.88 -4.57
C LEU A 171 -1.89 -2.54 -5.21
N ASN A 172 -1.94 -2.43 -6.54
CA ASN A 172 -1.61 -1.21 -7.27
C ASN A 172 -2.84 -0.42 -7.75
N LEU A 173 -4.08 -0.86 -7.48
CA LEU A 173 -5.30 -0.19 -7.96
C LEU A 173 -6.11 0.48 -6.85
N GLN A 174 -6.35 1.79 -6.98
CA GLN A 174 -7.16 2.57 -6.04
C GLN A 174 -8.29 3.31 -6.76
N PRO A 175 -9.56 2.96 -6.53
CA PRO A 175 -10.67 3.85 -6.87
C PRO A 175 -10.54 5.17 -6.11
N THR A 176 -10.58 6.29 -6.81
CA THR A 176 -10.40 7.64 -6.24
C THR A 176 -11.11 8.71 -7.07
N ALA A 177 -11.23 9.91 -6.53
CA ALA A 177 -11.71 11.07 -7.26
C ALA A 177 -10.88 11.30 -8.53
N GLY A 178 -11.55 11.49 -9.67
CA GLY A 178 -10.88 11.69 -10.96
C GLY A 178 -9.90 12.86 -10.96
N TRP A 179 -10.23 13.94 -10.25
CA TRP A 179 -9.35 15.10 -10.14
C TRP A 179 -8.06 14.82 -9.37
N ALA A 180 -8.10 13.93 -8.36
CA ALA A 180 -6.92 13.57 -7.59
C ALA A 180 -5.95 12.74 -8.43
N ASN A 181 -6.48 11.82 -9.25
CA ASN A 181 -5.66 11.07 -10.21
C ASN A 181 -5.09 11.98 -11.31
N ASP A 182 -5.87 12.93 -11.81
CA ASP A 182 -5.41 13.92 -12.80
C ASP A 182 -4.33 14.86 -12.23
N ASP A 183 -4.40 15.20 -10.94
CA ASP A 183 -3.39 16.00 -10.23
C ASP A 183 -2.08 15.19 -10.02
N LYS A 184 -2.21 13.93 -9.57
CA LYS A 184 -1.08 13.01 -9.37
C LYS A 184 -0.28 12.74 -10.65
N GLN A 185 -0.96 12.50 -11.77
CA GLN A 185 -0.35 12.09 -13.04
C GLN A 185 0.62 10.90 -12.87
N ALA A 186 1.90 11.11 -13.16
CA ALA A 186 2.98 10.12 -13.04
C ALA A 186 3.99 10.47 -11.94
N SER A 187 3.58 11.31 -10.98
CA SER A 187 4.37 11.70 -9.82
C SER A 187 4.68 10.50 -8.93
N ASP A 188 5.85 10.53 -8.28
CA ASP A 188 6.14 9.65 -7.15
C ASP A 188 5.88 10.36 -5.82
N ALA A 189 6.11 9.65 -4.71
CA ALA A 189 5.92 10.15 -3.35
C ALA A 189 6.73 11.42 -3.01
N SER A 190 7.78 11.77 -3.79
CA SER A 190 8.52 13.02 -3.57
C SER A 190 7.86 14.24 -4.21
N GLN A 191 6.90 14.03 -5.11
CA GLN A 191 6.26 15.08 -5.90
C GLN A 191 4.77 15.21 -5.58
N TRP A 192 4.13 14.12 -5.15
CA TRP A 192 2.72 14.09 -4.85
C TRP A 192 2.42 13.09 -3.72
N LEU A 193 1.58 13.53 -2.78
CA LEU A 193 0.93 12.70 -1.78
C LEU A 193 -0.58 13.02 -1.83
N PRO A 194 -1.45 12.09 -1.40
CA PRO A 194 -2.87 12.35 -1.34
C PRO A 194 -3.20 13.60 -0.54
N PRO A 195 -4.19 14.40 -0.96
CA PRO A 195 -4.64 15.57 -0.21
C PRO A 195 -5.08 15.26 1.23
N ASP A 196 -5.64 14.09 1.47
CA ASP A 196 -5.95 13.61 2.82
C ASP A 196 -4.68 13.06 3.51
N GLU A 197 -4.22 13.77 4.53
CA GLU A 197 -3.01 13.45 5.29
C GLU A 197 -3.15 12.15 6.10
N ASP A 198 -4.37 11.81 6.53
CA ASP A 198 -4.63 10.60 7.31
C ASP A 198 -4.31 9.32 6.51
N TYR A 199 -4.29 9.42 5.17
CA TYR A 199 -3.97 8.30 4.29
C TYR A 199 -2.50 8.20 3.88
N HIS A 200 -1.63 9.13 4.29
CA HIS A 200 -0.23 9.16 3.85
C HIS A 200 0.54 7.89 4.22
N CYS A 201 0.34 7.38 5.45
CA CYS A 201 1.00 6.17 5.92
C CYS A 201 0.65 4.96 5.06
N THR A 202 -0.64 4.76 4.79
CA THR A 202 -1.14 3.68 3.94
C THR A 202 -0.67 3.85 2.50
N TYR A 203 -0.74 5.06 1.96
CA TYR A 203 -0.32 5.36 0.59
C TYR A 203 1.16 5.06 0.34
N VAL A 204 2.06 5.53 1.21
CA VAL A 204 3.50 5.29 1.09
C VAL A 204 3.83 3.82 1.32
N SER A 205 3.25 3.19 2.34
CA SER A 205 3.47 1.76 2.62
C SER A 205 3.02 0.88 1.45
N ARG A 206 1.90 1.23 0.82
CA ARG A 206 1.39 0.54 -0.37
C ARG A 206 2.29 0.74 -1.59
N GLN A 207 2.82 1.94 -1.83
CA GLN A 207 3.81 2.14 -2.90
C GLN A 207 5.07 1.30 -2.69
N ILE A 208 5.58 1.22 -1.45
CA ILE A 208 6.73 0.39 -1.09
C ILE A 208 6.43 -1.09 -1.34
N ALA A 209 5.26 -1.56 -0.90
CA ALA A 209 4.82 -2.94 -1.12
C ALA A 209 4.74 -3.29 -2.62
N VAL A 210 4.17 -2.40 -3.44
CA VAL A 210 4.12 -2.58 -4.90
C VAL A 210 5.54 -2.61 -5.48
N LYS A 211 6.40 -1.62 -5.16
CA LYS A 211 7.76 -1.56 -5.73
C LYS A 211 8.58 -2.78 -5.34
N ALA A 212 8.50 -3.22 -4.09
CA ALA A 212 9.17 -4.43 -3.62
C ALA A 212 8.66 -5.70 -4.34
N THR A 213 7.35 -5.83 -4.54
CA THR A 213 6.73 -6.97 -5.24
C THR A 213 7.23 -7.13 -6.67
N TYR A 214 7.42 -6.02 -7.37
CA TYR A 214 7.82 -6.00 -8.78
C TYR A 214 9.31 -5.69 -9.01
N GLY A 215 10.13 -5.65 -7.94
CA GLY A 215 11.56 -5.34 -8.04
C GLY A 215 11.87 -3.97 -8.65
N LEU A 216 10.97 -3.00 -8.48
CA LEU A 216 11.15 -1.62 -8.95
C LEU A 216 12.05 -0.87 -7.98
N TRP A 217 12.85 0.07 -8.48
CA TRP A 217 13.65 0.96 -7.63
C TRP A 217 12.89 2.24 -7.27
N VAL A 218 13.47 2.98 -6.33
CA VAL A 218 13.08 4.36 -6.01
C VAL A 218 14.19 5.32 -6.39
N THR A 219 13.84 6.57 -6.62
CA THR A 219 14.85 7.64 -6.69
C THR A 219 15.32 8.03 -5.30
N GLN A 220 16.47 8.70 -5.16
CA GLN A 220 16.89 9.21 -3.86
C GLN A 220 15.85 10.16 -3.25
N SER A 221 15.26 11.06 -4.05
CA SER A 221 14.23 11.99 -3.55
C SER A 221 12.96 11.28 -3.11
N GLU A 222 12.55 10.24 -3.84
CA GLU A 222 11.40 9.40 -3.48
C GLU A 222 11.65 8.62 -2.19
N HIS A 223 12.82 7.98 -2.09
CA HIS A 223 13.25 7.28 -0.88
C HIS A 223 13.21 8.18 0.35
N ASP A 224 13.82 9.36 0.26
CA ASP A 224 13.87 10.33 1.38
C ASP A 224 12.47 10.82 1.76
N ALA A 225 11.61 11.08 0.77
CA ALA A 225 10.21 11.46 1.02
C ALA A 225 9.41 10.35 1.71
N MET A 226 9.55 9.11 1.23
CA MET A 226 8.91 7.94 1.85
C MET A 226 9.36 7.76 3.29
N HIS A 227 10.67 7.82 3.57
CA HIS A 227 11.16 7.77 4.95
C HIS A 227 10.61 8.89 5.83
N GLY A 228 10.51 10.11 5.31
CA GLY A 228 9.95 11.25 6.04
C GLY A 228 8.49 11.00 6.46
N VAL A 229 7.67 10.49 5.54
CA VAL A 229 6.27 10.13 5.83
C VAL A 229 6.22 9.01 6.88
N LEU A 230 6.97 7.92 6.68
CA LEU A 230 6.96 6.79 7.61
C LEU A 230 7.45 7.18 9.02
N ALA A 231 8.40 8.11 9.12
CA ALA A 231 8.83 8.64 10.41
C ALA A 231 7.71 9.42 11.12
N ALA A 232 7.00 10.29 10.39
CA ALA A 232 5.86 11.02 10.94
C ALA A 232 4.74 10.07 11.41
N CYS A 233 4.48 9.00 10.67
CA CYS A 233 3.48 7.98 11.04
C CYS A 233 3.78 7.31 12.40
N ARG A 234 5.07 7.09 12.71
CA ARG A 234 5.48 6.50 14.00
C ARG A 234 5.40 7.49 15.16
N GLU A 235 5.48 8.78 14.88
CA GLU A 235 5.41 9.86 15.88
C GLU A 235 3.97 10.33 16.15
N ALA A 236 3.04 10.10 15.21
CA ALA A 236 1.66 10.60 15.27
C ALA A 236 0.75 9.90 16.30
N VAL A 237 1.23 8.90 17.03
CA VAL A 237 0.46 8.22 18.08
C VAL A 237 0.71 8.88 19.46
N PRO A 238 -0.29 9.53 20.08
CA PRO A 238 -0.16 10.10 21.42
C PRO A 238 -0.09 9.06 22.55
#